data_AF-A0AAV2MHK2-F1
#
_entry.id   AF-A0AAV2MHK2-F1
#
_cell.length_a   1.000
_cell.length_b   1.000
_cell.length_c   1.000
_cell.angle_alpha   90.00
_cell.angle_beta   90.00
_cell.angle_gamma   90.00
#
_symmetry.space_group_name_H-M   'P 1'
#
loop_
_entity.id
_entity.type
_entity.pdbx_description
1 polymer ?
#
loop_
_entity_poly.entity_id
_entity_poly.type
_entity_poly.pdbx_seq_one_letter_code
_entity_poly.pdbx_strand_id
1 'polypeptide(L)'
;MKIKPSKSRSISVLKGVHTDLQFFIGDNPFPTVLEQPVKSLGRRYDASLNDKDQVKQLCIKAGLQVIDTTQLPGKLNTIREEPAGPTTRLEDAGRHW
;
A
#
# COMPACT_ATOMS: atom_id res chain seq x y z
N MET A 1 -17.33 0.79 -30.07
CA MET A 1 -15.89 0.91 -29.75
C MET A 1 -15.06 0.21 -30.83
N LYS A 2 -13.93 0.78 -31.25
CA LYS A 2 -12.98 0.11 -32.15
C LYS A 2 -11.77 -0.36 -31.33
N ILE A 3 -11.46 -1.65 -31.37
CA ILE A 3 -10.29 -2.23 -30.69
C ILE A 3 -9.02 -1.79 -31.44
N LYS A 4 -8.02 -1.31 -30.70
CA LYS A 4 -6.71 -0.93 -31.25
C LYS A 4 -5.68 -1.99 -30.85
N PRO A 5 -4.99 -2.63 -31.81
CA PRO A 5 -3.94 -3.61 -31.51
C PRO A 5 -2.88 -3.09 -30.56
N SER A 6 -2.43 -1.84 -30.77
CA SER A 6 -1.42 -1.20 -29.91
C SER A 6 -1.83 -1.00 -28.45
N LYS A 7 -3.14 -0.97 -28.15
CA LYS A 7 -3.69 -0.78 -26.80
C LYS A 7 -4.17 -2.06 -26.13
N SER A 8 -4.05 -3.20 -26.79
CA SER A 8 -4.50 -4.49 -26.25
C SER A 8 -3.36 -5.50 -26.30
N ARG A 9 -3.45 -6.58 -25.52
CA ARG A 9 -2.46 -7.65 -25.48
C ARG A 9 -3.11 -9.01 -25.67
N SER A 10 -2.42 -9.89 -26.38
CA SER A 10 -2.81 -11.29 -26.55
C SER A 10 -2.22 -12.16 -25.45
N ILE A 11 -3.03 -13.08 -24.95
CA ILE A 11 -2.61 -14.19 -24.09
C ILE A 11 -3.40 -15.43 -24.50
N SER A 12 -2.70 -16.55 -24.62
CA SER A 12 -3.31 -17.83 -25.03
C SER A 12 -2.99 -18.86 -23.98
N VAL A 13 -4.02 -19.53 -23.47
CA VAL A 13 -3.88 -20.54 -22.42
C VAL A 13 -4.56 -21.81 -22.89
N LEU A 14 -3.77 -22.87 -23.10
CA LEU A 14 -4.26 -24.19 -23.46
C LEU A 14 -3.96 -25.14 -22.31
N LYS A 15 -5.00 -25.74 -21.72
CA LYS A 15 -4.89 -26.65 -20.56
C LYS A 15 -4.07 -26.06 -19.40
N GLY A 16 -4.24 -24.77 -19.14
CA GLY A 16 -3.52 -24.06 -18.07
C GLY A 16 -2.09 -23.66 -18.39
N VAL A 17 -1.60 -23.96 -19.60
CA VAL A 17 -0.25 -23.62 -20.04
C VAL A 17 -0.28 -22.46 -21.03
N HIS A 18 0.61 -21.49 -20.84
CA HIS A 18 0.80 -20.39 -21.79
C HIS A 18 1.21 -20.93 -23.16
N THR A 19 0.59 -20.44 -24.23
CA THR A 19 0.89 -20.84 -25.61
C THR A 19 1.13 -19.60 -26.47
N ASP A 20 2.11 -19.67 -27.35
CA ASP A 20 2.52 -18.55 -28.22
C ASP A 20 1.66 -18.45 -29.47
N LEU A 21 0.35 -18.28 -29.29
CA LEU A 21 -0.57 -17.94 -30.37
C LEU A 21 -0.70 -16.42 -30.50
N GLN A 22 -0.51 -15.91 -31.70
CA GLN A 22 -0.63 -14.49 -32.01
C GLN A 22 -2.01 -14.18 -32.59
N PHE A 23 -2.64 -13.12 -32.07
CA PHE A 23 -3.97 -12.68 -32.50
C PHE A 23 -3.81 -11.50 -33.46
N PHE A 24 -4.76 -11.34 -34.37
CA PHE A 24 -4.72 -10.31 -35.41
C PHE A 24 -6.04 -9.57 -35.55
N ILE A 25 -5.98 -8.29 -35.92
CA ILE A 25 -7.11 -7.52 -36.43
C ILE A 25 -6.76 -7.05 -37.85
N GLY A 26 -7.41 -7.65 -38.86
CA GLY A 26 -6.90 -7.57 -40.24
C GLY A 26 -5.46 -8.08 -40.28
N ASP A 27 -4.55 -7.28 -40.83
CA ASP A 27 -3.12 -7.61 -40.93
C ASP A 27 -2.28 -7.14 -39.73
N ASN A 28 -2.92 -6.58 -38.68
CA ASN A 28 -2.19 -6.03 -37.54
C ASN A 28 -2.17 -7.03 -36.36
N PRO A 29 -0.99 -7.53 -35.95
CA PRO A 29 -0.87 -8.38 -34.77
C PRO A 29 -1.13 -7.61 -33.47
N PHE A 30 -1.72 -8.29 -32.50
CA PHE A 30 -1.69 -7.87 -31.12
C PHE A 30 -0.36 -8.29 -30.50
N PRO A 31 0.39 -7.36 -29.86
CA PRO A 31 1.59 -7.72 -29.13
C PRO A 31 1.20 -8.61 -27.93
N THR A 32 2.05 -9.59 -27.63
CA THR A 32 1.78 -10.52 -26.53
C THR A 32 1.95 -9.83 -25.17
N VAL A 33 1.38 -10.41 -24.12
CA VAL A 33 1.64 -9.95 -22.74
C VAL A 33 3.13 -10.07 -22.37
N LEU A 34 3.86 -11.01 -22.98
CA LEU A 34 5.30 -11.17 -22.77
C LEU A 34 6.12 -10.07 -23.48
N GLU A 35 5.78 -9.74 -24.72
CA GLU A 35 6.45 -8.69 -25.51
C GLU A 35 6.21 -7.29 -24.92
N GLN A 36 4.96 -7.01 -24.56
CA GLN A 36 4.57 -5.70 -24.02
C GLN A 36 3.66 -5.90 -22.79
N PRO A 37 4.24 -6.13 -21.61
CA PRO A 37 3.49 -6.32 -20.38
C PRO A 37 2.48 -5.19 -20.13
N VAL A 38 1.29 -5.57 -19.68
CA VAL A 38 0.30 -4.59 -19.21
C VAL A 38 0.82 -4.04 -17.88
N LYS A 39 1.01 -2.72 -17.80
CA LYS A 39 1.27 -2.06 -16.51
C LYS A 39 0.08 -2.33 -15.60
N SER A 40 0.29 -3.13 -14.55
CA SER A 40 -0.71 -3.34 -13.51
C SER A 40 -1.02 -1.99 -12.85
N LEU A 41 -2.29 -1.59 -12.84
CA LEU A 41 -2.77 -0.33 -12.22
C LEU A 41 -2.73 -0.37 -10.67
N GLY A 42 -1.91 -1.23 -10.07
CA GLY A 42 -1.65 -1.29 -8.63
C GLY A 42 -2.34 -2.42 -7.86
N ARG A 43 -3.37 -3.07 -8.42
CA ARG A 43 -4.03 -4.22 -7.78
C ARG A 43 -3.51 -5.53 -8.33
N ARG A 44 -3.10 -6.42 -7.42
CA ARG A 44 -2.70 -7.79 -7.72
C ARG A 44 -3.79 -8.69 -7.17
N TYR A 45 -4.47 -9.39 -8.07
CA TYR A 45 -5.48 -10.36 -7.71
C TYR A 45 -4.86 -11.76 -7.66
N ASP A 46 -5.29 -12.56 -6.70
CA ASP A 46 -5.03 -13.99 -6.70
C ASP A 46 -6.12 -14.75 -7.50
N ALA A 47 -6.09 -16.09 -7.46
CA ALA A 47 -7.08 -16.92 -8.14
C ALA A 47 -8.51 -16.75 -7.63
N SER A 48 -8.70 -16.18 -6.42
CA SER A 48 -10.02 -15.84 -5.88
C SER A 48 -10.55 -14.52 -6.45
N LEU A 49 -9.77 -13.81 -7.29
CA LEU A 49 -10.07 -12.49 -7.84
C LEU A 49 -10.40 -11.45 -6.76
N ASN A 50 -9.86 -11.66 -5.57
CA ASN A 50 -10.06 -10.82 -4.41
C ASN A 50 -8.75 -10.12 -4.05
N ASP A 51 -8.82 -8.86 -3.65
CA ASP A 51 -7.68 -8.05 -3.21
C ASP A 51 -7.60 -7.91 -1.68
N LYS A 52 -8.55 -8.47 -0.92
CA LYS A 52 -8.58 -8.40 0.55
C LYS A 52 -7.29 -8.89 1.20
N ASP A 53 -6.66 -9.93 0.64
CA ASP A 53 -5.40 -10.47 1.15
C ASP A 53 -4.16 -9.72 0.63
N GLN A 54 -4.30 -8.85 -0.38
CA GLN A 54 -3.21 -8.02 -0.88
C GLN A 54 -2.67 -7.06 0.20
N VAL A 55 -3.55 -6.57 1.09
CA VAL A 55 -3.16 -5.73 2.25
C VAL A 55 -2.22 -6.48 3.19
N LYS A 56 -2.40 -7.80 3.34
CA LYS A 56 -1.52 -8.63 4.18
C LYS A 56 -0.15 -8.85 3.53
N GLN A 57 -0.10 -8.91 2.19
CA GLN A 57 1.15 -9.06 1.42
C GLN A 57 1.96 -7.77 1.33
N LEU A 58 1.30 -6.62 1.45
CA LEU A 58 1.99 -5.34 1.65
C LEU A 58 2.63 -5.40 3.04
N CYS A 59 3.86 -5.92 3.12
CA CYS A 59 4.59 -6.19 4.36
C CYS A 59 5.06 -4.90 5.02
N ILE A 60 4.11 -4.06 5.43
CA ILE A 60 4.31 -2.86 6.22
C ILE A 60 4.99 -3.24 7.55
N LYS A 61 4.70 -4.43 8.09
CA LYS A 61 5.29 -4.91 9.36
C LYS A 61 6.81 -4.95 9.35
N ALA A 62 7.44 -5.41 8.27
CA ALA A 62 8.90 -5.41 8.19
C ALA A 62 9.46 -3.98 8.18
N GLY A 63 8.83 -3.06 7.43
CA GLY A 63 9.20 -1.65 7.42
C GLY A 63 9.01 -0.98 8.78
N LEU A 64 7.90 -1.25 9.48
CA LEU A 64 7.62 -0.71 10.81
C LEU A 64 8.60 -1.23 11.87
N GLN A 65 8.94 -2.52 11.84
CA GLN A 65 9.95 -3.08 12.75
C GLN A 65 11.32 -2.44 12.53
N VAL A 66 11.70 -2.19 11.27
CA VAL A 66 12.94 -1.47 10.95
C VAL A 66 12.88 -0.06 11.51
N ILE A 67 11.75 0.65 11.37
CA ILE A 67 11.57 2.00 11.92
C ILE A 67 11.71 2.00 13.44
N ASP A 68 11.10 1.05 14.13
CA ASP A 68 11.20 0.92 15.59
C ASP A 68 12.65 0.63 16.05
N THR A 69 13.45 -0.06 15.23
CA THR A 69 14.88 -0.30 15.51
C THR A 69 15.77 0.87 15.14
N THR A 70 15.33 1.76 14.25
CA THR A 70 16.09 2.95 13.90
C THR A 70 15.89 4.01 14.98
N GLN A 71 16.99 4.49 15.56
CA GLN A 71 16.98 5.67 16.43
C GLN A 71 16.80 6.94 15.58
N LEU A 72 15.70 7.03 14.83
CA LEU A 72 15.41 8.20 14.03
C LEU A 72 15.27 9.41 14.98
N PRO A 73 15.97 10.52 14.71
CA PRO A 73 15.85 11.72 15.52
C PRO A 73 14.47 12.35 15.27
N GLY A 74 13.48 11.90 16.04
CA GLY A 74 12.14 12.42 16.09
C GLY A 74 11.75 12.68 17.54
N LYS A 75 11.35 13.92 17.85
CA LYS A 75 10.93 14.31 19.19
C LYS A 75 9.58 13.66 19.49
N LEU A 76 9.58 12.52 20.19
CA LEU A 76 8.39 12.01 20.85
C LEU A 76 8.00 13.04 21.92
N ASN A 77 6.99 13.85 21.62
CA ASN A 77 6.35 14.71 22.62
C ASN A 77 5.66 13.77 23.62
N THR A 78 6.44 13.32 24.61
CA THR A 78 5.90 12.64 25.78
C THR A 78 5.15 13.73 26.54
N ILE A 79 3.82 13.74 26.45
CA ILE A 79 3.02 14.49 27.41
C ILE A 79 3.24 13.78 28.74
N ARG A 80 4.20 14.28 29.51
CA ARG A 80 4.36 13.87 30.91
C ARG A 80 3.21 14.53 31.65
N GLU A 81 2.23 13.73 32.04
CA GLU A 81 1.38 14.11 33.16
C GLU A 81 2.28 14.09 34.41
N GLU A 82 2.74 15.27 34.81
CA GLU A 82 3.40 15.46 36.10
C GLU A 82 2.38 15.12 37.20
N PRO A 83 2.69 14.24 38.16
CA PRO A 83 1.78 13.98 39.27
C PRO A 83 1.61 15.27 40.07
N ALA A 84 0.36 15.69 40.26
CA ALA A 84 0.00 16.87 41.03
C ALA A 84 0.67 16.83 42.42
N GLY A 85 1.65 17.71 42.63
CA GLY A 85 2.30 17.89 43.93
C GLY A 85 1.29 18.37 44.97
N PRO A 86 1.55 18.14 46.27
CA PRO A 86 0.59 18.43 47.32
C PRO A 86 0.30 19.94 47.38
N THR A 87 -0.99 20.28 47.26
CA THR A 87 -1.50 21.65 47.43
C THR A 87 -1.30 22.08 48.88
N THR A 88 -0.24 22.84 49.16
CA THR A 88 -0.11 23.54 50.43
C THR A 88 -1.08 24.71 50.43
N ARG A 89 -2.20 24.53 51.15
CA ARG A 89 -3.24 25.53 51.38
C ARG A 89 -2.66 26.58 52.34
N LEU A 90 -2.18 27.69 51.78
CA LEU A 90 -1.89 28.92 52.54
C LEU A 90 -3.22 29.57 52.90
N GLU A 91 -3.77 29.15 54.05
CA GLU A 91 -4.74 29.97 54.76
C GLU A 91 -3.99 31.11 55.46
N ASP A 92 -4.65 32.27 55.49
CA ASP A 92 -4.34 33.45 56.29
C ASP A 92 -3.11 34.32 55.94
N ALA A 93 -3.38 35.36 55.13
CA ALA A 93 -2.88 36.70 55.43
C ALA A 93 -3.83 37.75 54.80
N GLY A 94 -4.71 38.31 55.64
CA GLY A 94 -5.70 39.31 55.21
C GLY A 94 -5.13 40.67 54.85
N ARG A 95 -6.00 41.48 54.23
CA ARG A 95 -6.12 42.95 54.30
C ARG A 95 -7.33 43.34 53.43
N HIS A 96 -8.48 43.65 54.05
CA HIS A 96 -8.94 44.98 54.47
C HIS A 96 -9.22 45.94 53.29
N TRP A 97 -10.55 46.13 53.07
CA TRP A 97 -11.31 47.16 52.34
C TRP A 97 -10.84 47.58 50.95
#